data_AF-A0A7R9LK93-F1
#
_entry.id   AF-A0A7R9LK93-F1
#
_cell.length_a   1.000
_cell.length_b   1.000
_cell.length_c   1.000
_cell.angle_alpha   90.00
_cell.angle_beta   90.00
_cell.angle_gamma   90.00
#
_symmetry.space_group_name_H-M   'P 1'
#
loop_
_entity.id
_entity.type
_entity.pdbx_description
1 polymer ?
#
loop_
_entity_poly.entity_id
_entity_poly.type
_entity_poly.pdbx_seq_one_letter_code
_entity_poly.pdbx_strand_id
1 'polypeptide(L)'
;MSTSFTVRERQKNAMKAILNLNATVNGSTAATGAASEPVWKLFIYDRCGQDIVSPLFSVKELRESGITLHMQLHCDRDPIPDVPAVYFLLPTDENVMRICQDFRNQLYDH
;
A
#
# COMPACT_ATOMS: atom_id res chain seq x y z
N MET A 1 -28.90 -1.22 -14.28
CA MET A 1 -28.54 0.20 -14.09
C MET A 1 -27.03 0.32 -14.23
N SER A 2 -26.54 0.85 -15.34
CA SER A 2 -25.10 1.00 -15.57
C SER A 2 -24.59 2.18 -14.73
N THR A 3 -23.92 1.91 -13.62
CA THR A 3 -23.28 2.97 -12.82
C THR A 3 -22.11 3.55 -13.60
N SER A 4 -22.29 4.76 -14.12
CA SER A 4 -21.25 5.52 -14.80
C SER A 4 -20.22 5.97 -13.78
N PHE A 5 -19.15 5.19 -13.61
CA PHE A 5 -18.04 5.55 -12.72
C PHE A 5 -17.11 6.55 -13.39
N THR A 6 -16.68 7.56 -12.63
CA THR A 6 -15.64 8.48 -13.10
C THR A 6 -14.27 7.79 -13.16
N VAL A 7 -13.36 8.29 -13.99
CA VAL A 7 -11.97 7.77 -14.06
C VAL A 7 -11.30 7.85 -12.68
N ARG A 8 -11.50 8.96 -11.97
CA ARG A 8 -11.00 9.18 -10.60
C ARG A 8 -11.49 8.10 -9.63
N GLU A 9 -12.77 7.74 -9.70
CA GLU A 9 -13.36 6.72 -8.84
C GLU A 9 -12.81 5.33 -9.14
N ARG A 10 -12.61 5.00 -10.43
CA ARG A 10 -11.95 3.74 -10.83
C ARG A 10 -10.50 3.67 -10.34
N GLN A 11 -9.74 4.75 -10.48
CA GLN A 11 -8.37 4.84 -9.97
C GLN A 11 -8.33 4.64 -8.45
N LYS A 12 -9.25 5.29 -7.73
CA LYS A 12 -9.37 5.16 -6.28
C LYS A 12 -9.71 3.74 -5.85
N ASN A 13 -10.65 3.08 -6.54
CA ASN A 13 -11.03 1.70 -6.24
C ASN A 13 -9.88 0.72 -6.53
N ALA A 14 -9.16 0.91 -7.64
CA ALA A 14 -7.98 0.10 -7.96
C ALA A 14 -6.88 0.27 -6.89
N MET A 15 -6.61 1.50 -6.46
CA MET A 15 -5.63 1.74 -5.41
C MET A 15 -6.07 1.15 -4.06
N LYS A 16 -7.35 1.24 -3.69
CA LYS A 16 -7.86 0.58 -2.48
C LYS A 16 -7.68 -0.94 -2.52
N ALA A 17 -7.84 -1.56 -3.70
CA ALA A 17 -7.55 -2.99 -3.86
C ALA A 17 -6.06 -3.27 -3.61
N ILE A 18 -5.14 -2.48 -4.18
CA ILE A 18 -3.70 -2.61 -3.96
C ILE A 18 -3.33 -2.47 -2.47
N LEU A 19 -3.85 -1.45 -1.78
CA LEU A 19 -3.61 -1.24 -0.34
C LEU A 19 -4.14 -2.41 0.52
N ASN A 20 -5.18 -3.08 0.05
CA ASN A 20 -5.73 -4.29 0.64
C ASN A 20 -5.10 -5.58 0.10
N LEU A 21 -3.86 -5.51 -0.39
CA LEU A 21 -3.07 -6.66 -0.89
C LEU A 21 -3.76 -7.41 -2.04
N ASN A 22 -4.55 -6.68 -2.85
CA ASN A 22 -5.39 -7.23 -3.91
C ASN A 22 -6.33 -8.35 -3.44
N ALA A 23 -6.67 -8.42 -2.15
CA ALA A 23 -7.62 -9.39 -1.64
C ALA A 23 -8.94 -9.25 -2.40
N THR A 24 -9.28 -10.28 -3.19
CA THR A 24 -10.65 -10.44 -3.65
C THR A 24 -11.50 -10.59 -2.39
N VAL A 25 -12.64 -9.89 -2.33
CA VAL A 25 -13.63 -10.03 -1.24
C VAL A 25 -14.05 -11.50 -1.01
N ASN A 26 -13.67 -12.42 -1.90
CA ASN A 26 -13.88 -13.85 -1.80
C ASN A 26 -12.57 -14.62 -1.58
N GLY A 27 -12.37 -15.08 -0.34
CA GLY A 27 -11.79 -16.39 -0.03
C GLY A 27 -10.26 -16.52 0.00
N SER A 28 -9.63 -16.15 1.13
CA SER A 28 -8.72 -17.03 1.92
C SER A 28 -7.93 -16.28 3.01
N THR A 29 -8.61 -15.49 3.84
CA THR A 29 -8.26 -15.30 5.27
C THR A 29 -9.55 -15.11 6.07
N ALA A 30 -10.46 -16.08 5.95
CA ALA A 30 -11.56 -16.27 6.89
C ALA A 30 -11.38 -17.61 7.58
N ALA A 31 -10.43 -17.65 8.50
CA ALA A 31 -10.42 -18.54 9.65
C ALA A 31 -9.79 -17.70 10.76
N THR A 32 -10.50 -16.72 11.32
CA THR A 32 -11.67 -16.92 12.17
C THR A 32 -12.58 -15.70 12.15
N GLY A 33 -13.89 -15.90 12.29
CA GLY A 33 -14.94 -14.87 12.34
C GLY A 33 -14.92 -13.97 13.59
N ALA A 34 -13.80 -13.30 13.83
CA ALA A 34 -13.75 -12.03 14.52
C ALA A 34 -13.58 -10.95 13.43
N ALA A 35 -14.07 -9.74 13.66
CA ALA A 35 -13.67 -8.60 12.84
C ALA A 35 -12.14 -8.67 12.67
N SER A 36 -11.66 -8.90 11.44
CA SER A 36 -10.22 -9.04 11.19
C SER A 36 -9.57 -7.82 11.79
N GLU A 37 -8.72 -8.01 12.80
CA GLU A 37 -8.04 -6.88 13.43
C GLU A 37 -7.41 -6.04 12.33
N PRO A 38 -7.52 -4.70 12.42
CA PRO A 38 -6.98 -3.84 11.38
C PRO A 38 -5.49 -4.16 11.24
N VAL A 39 -5.11 -4.75 10.10
CA VAL A 39 -3.71 -5.04 9.80
C VAL A 39 -3.05 -3.70 9.49
N TRP A 40 -2.21 -3.26 10.41
CA TRP A 40 -1.40 -2.05 10.32
C TRP A 40 -0.34 -2.28 9.23
N LYS A 41 -0.30 -1.40 8.22
CA LYS A 41 0.61 -1.52 7.08
C LYS A 41 1.38 -0.23 6.83
N LEU A 42 2.58 -0.37 6.32
CA LEU A 42 3.38 0.71 5.76
C LEU A 42 3.06 0.86 4.28
N PHE A 43 3.00 2.11 3.80
CA PHE A 43 2.81 2.39 2.38
C PHE A 43 4.01 3.14 1.81
N ILE A 44 4.74 2.48 0.92
CA ILE A 44 5.99 3.01 0.34
C ILE A 44 5.75 3.32 -1.12
N TYR A 45 6.09 4.53 -1.54
CA TYR A 45 5.91 4.98 -2.92
C TYR A 45 7.14 5.73 -3.44
N ASP A 46 7.29 5.81 -4.75
CA ASP A 46 8.29 6.65 -5.40
C ASP A 46 7.69 8.03 -5.74
N ARG A 47 8.48 8.88 -6.40
CA ARG A 47 8.02 10.22 -6.79
C ARG A 47 6.77 10.17 -7.67
N CYS A 48 6.71 9.25 -8.62
CA CYS A 48 5.55 9.11 -9.50
C CYS A 48 4.32 8.61 -8.72
N GLY A 49 4.51 7.64 -7.82
CA GLY A 49 3.48 7.13 -6.94
C GLY A 49 2.88 8.23 -6.06
N GLN A 50 3.70 9.16 -5.56
CA GLN A 50 3.21 10.32 -4.81
C GLN A 50 2.31 11.23 -5.66
N ASP A 51 2.69 11.51 -6.90
CA ASP A 51 1.89 12.33 -7.82
C ASP A 51 0.54 11.67 -8.15
N ILE A 52 0.46 10.34 -8.08
CA ILE A 52 -0.79 9.58 -8.26
C ILE A 52 -1.62 9.56 -6.97
N VAL A 53 -1.00 9.29 -5.82
CA VAL A 53 -1.71 9.08 -4.54
C VAL A 53 -2.24 10.39 -3.97
N SER A 54 -1.42 11.45 -3.98
CA SER A 54 -1.75 12.73 -3.36
C SER A 54 -3.07 13.37 -3.83
N PRO A 55 -3.46 13.33 -5.13
CA PRO A 55 -4.77 13.82 -5.55
C PRO A 55 -5.91 12.83 -5.29
N LEU A 56 -5.64 11.54 -5.08
CA LEU A 56 -6.66 10.49 -4.98
C LEU A 56 -7.07 10.20 -3.53
N PHE A 57 -6.15 10.30 -2.58
CA PHE A 57 -6.32 9.92 -1.18
C PHE A 57 -5.95 11.03 -0.22
N SER A 58 -6.84 11.28 0.74
CA SER A 58 -6.46 12.02 1.94
C SER A 58 -5.77 11.11 2.96
N VAL A 59 -5.05 11.70 3.92
CA VAL A 59 -4.44 10.96 5.05
C VAL A 59 -5.50 10.14 5.81
N LYS A 60 -6.72 10.66 5.93
CA LYS A 60 -7.84 9.95 6.57
C LYS A 60 -8.17 8.65 5.83
N GLU A 61 -8.23 8.69 4.50
CA GLU A 61 -8.60 7.52 3.69
C GLU A 61 -7.50 6.45 3.66
N LEU A 62 -6.23 6.87 3.74
CA LEU A 62 -5.11 5.95 3.93
C LEU A 62 -5.23 5.22 5.27
N ARG A 63 -5.55 5.94 6.36
CA ARG A 63 -5.78 5.36 7.70
C ARG A 63 -6.96 4.41 7.72
N GLU A 64 -8.07 4.77 7.07
CA GLU A 64 -9.24 3.89 6.90
C GLU A 64 -8.90 2.60 6.13
N SER A 65 -7.82 2.60 5.33
CA SER A 65 -7.31 1.44 4.60
C SER A 65 -6.23 0.65 5.37
N GLY A 66 -6.02 0.96 6.66
CA GLY A 66 -5.01 0.31 7.50
C GLY A 66 -3.58 0.82 7.28
N ILE A 67 -3.39 1.93 6.56
CA ILE A 67 -2.07 2.54 6.39
C ILE A 67 -1.78 3.48 7.55
N THR A 68 -0.66 3.24 8.23
CA THR A 68 -0.31 3.87 9.50
C THR A 68 0.81 4.87 9.31
N LEU A 69 1.72 4.55 8.40
CA LEU A 69 2.82 5.37 7.96
C LEU A 69 2.96 5.24 6.44
N HIS A 70 3.30 6.36 5.80
CA HIS A 70 3.60 6.40 4.38
C HIS A 70 4.92 7.13 4.15
N MET A 71 5.77 6.60 3.28
CA MET A 71 7.16 7.06 3.10
C MET A 71 7.57 7.02 1.63
N GLN A 72 8.50 7.90 1.26
CA GLN A 72 9.16 7.81 -0.05
C GLN A 72 10.23 6.71 -0.05
N LEU A 73 10.32 5.97 -1.15
CA LEU A 73 11.30 4.90 -1.34
C LEU A 73 12.75 5.38 -1.19
N HIS A 74 13.06 6.57 -1.70
CA HIS A 74 14.42 7.14 -1.75
C HIS A 74 14.79 7.99 -0.53
N CYS A 75 13.92 8.09 0.47
CA CYS A 75 14.27 8.68 1.76
C CYS A 75 14.98 7.67 2.66
N ASP A 76 15.72 8.19 3.63
CA ASP A 76 16.18 7.41 4.77
C ASP A 76 14.95 6.93 5.56
N ARG A 77 14.91 5.63 5.82
CA ARG A 77 13.78 4.96 6.47
C ARG A 77 14.31 4.11 7.61
N ASP A 78 13.71 4.28 8.77
CA ASP A 78 14.02 3.47 9.94
C ASP A 78 13.43 2.05 9.80
N PRO A 79 14.11 1.03 10.32
CA PRO A 79 13.56 -0.31 10.38
C PRO A 79 12.34 -0.35 11.32
N ILE A 80 11.26 -0.94 10.83
CA ILE A 80 10.04 -1.20 11.59
C ILE A 80 9.76 -2.70 11.45
N PRO A 81 10.36 -3.53 12.32
CA PRO A 81 10.16 -4.97 12.27
C PRO A 81 8.69 -5.32 12.55
N ASP A 82 8.25 -6.50 12.07
CA ASP A 82 6.93 -7.08 12.32
C ASP A 82 5.73 -6.28 11.75
N VAL A 83 5.98 -5.31 10.87
CA VAL A 83 4.93 -4.55 10.18
C VAL A 83 5.00 -4.78 8.67
N PRO A 84 3.91 -5.24 8.03
CA PRO A 84 3.88 -5.45 6.58
C PRO A 84 3.97 -4.13 5.80
N ALA A 85 4.66 -4.15 4.67
CA ALA A 85 4.84 -2.99 3.80
C ALA A 85 4.27 -3.23 2.39
N VAL A 86 3.56 -2.24 1.86
CA VAL A 86 3.02 -2.21 0.49
C VAL A 86 3.82 -1.21 -0.35
N TYR A 87 4.45 -1.69 -1.42
CA TYR A 87 5.23 -0.87 -2.35
C TYR A 87 4.39 -0.54 -3.59
N PHE A 88 4.19 0.75 -3.86
CA PHE A 88 3.55 1.27 -5.06
C PHE A 88 4.52 2.17 -5.83
N LEU A 89 5.20 1.57 -6.80
CA LEU A 89 6.39 2.14 -7.46
C LEU A 89 6.33 1.93 -8.97
N LEU A 90 7.06 2.75 -9.73
CA LEU A 90 7.40 2.41 -11.10
C LEU A 90 8.39 1.24 -11.15
N PRO A 91 8.33 0.36 -12.16
CA PRO A 91 9.23 -0.77 -12.32
C PRO A 91 10.56 -0.34 -12.94
N THR A 92 11.29 0.57 -12.27
CA THR A 92 12.63 1.01 -12.70
C THR A 92 13.71 0.20 -12.01
N ASP A 93 14.89 0.09 -12.62
CA ASP A 93 16.04 -0.62 -12.03
C ASP A 93 16.43 -0.02 -10.68
N GLU A 94 16.39 1.31 -10.56
CA GLU A 94 16.67 2.02 -9.31
C GLU A 94 15.71 1.60 -8.19
N ASN A 95 14.41 1.55 -8.49
CA ASN A 95 13.39 1.18 -7.51
C ASN A 95 13.55 -0.28 -7.07
N VAL A 96 13.79 -1.19 -8.02
CA VAL A 96 14.02 -2.61 -7.74
C VAL A 96 15.27 -2.79 -6.87
N MET A 97 16.37 -2.10 -7.19
CA MET A 97 17.59 -2.16 -6.38
C MET A 97 17.36 -1.66 -4.96
N ARG A 98 16.57 -0.59 -4.79
CA ARG A 98 16.26 -0.03 -3.47
C ARG A 98 15.39 -0.99 -2.64
N ILE A 99 14.42 -1.66 -3.27
CA ILE A 99 13.65 -2.73 -2.63
C ILE A 99 14.57 -3.88 -2.19
N CYS A 100 15.46 -4.37 -3.07
CA CYS A 100 16.41 -5.42 -2.72
C CYS A 100 17.35 -5.02 -1.57
N GLN A 101 17.65 -3.73 -1.42
CA GLN A 101 18.39 -3.21 -0.28
C GLN A 101 17.55 -3.23 1.00
N ASP A 102 16.27 -2.85 0.93
CA ASP A 102 15.35 -2.91 2.07
C ASP A 102 15.21 -4.34 2.62
N PHE A 103 15.09 -5.33 1.73
CA PHE A 103 15.06 -6.75 2.11
C PHE A 103 16.37 -7.21 2.76
N ARG A 104 17.53 -6.84 2.19
CA ARG A 104 18.84 -7.19 2.79
C ARG A 104 19.05 -6.56 4.16
N ASN A 105 18.49 -5.38 4.38
CA ASN A 105 18.59 -4.65 5.64
C ASN A 105 17.50 -5.03 6.66
N GLN A 106 16.57 -5.95 6.30
CA GLN A 106 15.46 -6.38 7.14
C GLN A 106 14.65 -5.20 7.70
N LEU A 107 14.37 -4.19 6.86
CA LEU A 107 13.66 -3.01 7.33
C LEU A 107 12.24 -3.32 7.79
N TYR A 108 11.58 -4.32 7.19
CA TYR A 108 10.17 -4.67 7.43
C TYR A 108 9.99 -6.19 7.40
N ASP A 109 8.82 -6.66 7.86
CA ASP A 109 8.47 -8.08 7.91
C ASP A 109 8.46 -8.74 6.51
N HIS A 110 8.73 -10.05 6.44
CA HIS A 110 8.87 -10.84 5.20
C HIS A 110 7.79 -11.90 5.04
#